data_AF-A0A170X8B5-F1
#
_entry.id   AF-A0A170X8B5-F1
#
_cell.length_a   1.000
_cell.length_b   1.000
_cell.length_c   1.000
_cell.angle_alpha   90.00
_cell.angle_beta   90.00
_cell.angle_gamma   90.00
#
_symmetry.space_group_name_H-M   'P 1'
#
loop_
_entity.id
_entity.type
_entity.pdbx_description
1 polymer ?
#
loop_
_entity_poly.entity_id
_entity_poly.type
_entity_poly.pdbx_seq_one_letter_code
_entity_poly.pdbx_strand_id
1 'polypeptide(L)'
;KYFPTLSGDFFTYADRDDNYWSGFYTSRPFYKRMDRVLISYLRSAELLLWEILRKNKYVEGPIKTLEYLKEELYEARTHHSLFQHHDGITGTAKDHVVQDYANKMIDA
;
A
#
# COMPACT_ATOMS: atom_id res chain seq x y z
N LYS A 1 13.38 -31.25 -23.86
CA LYS A 1 13.17 -29.80 -24.09
C LYS A 1 13.95 -29.05 -23.02
N TYR A 2 14.84 -28.15 -23.41
CA TYR A 2 15.57 -27.28 -22.47
C TYR A 2 14.94 -25.89 -22.51
N PHE A 3 14.73 -25.28 -21.34
CA PHE A 3 14.29 -23.90 -21.22
C PHE A 3 15.50 -22.98 -21.05
N PRO A 4 15.48 -21.77 -21.62
CA PRO A 4 16.54 -20.78 -21.40
C PRO A 4 16.50 -20.26 -19.96
N THR A 5 17.65 -19.82 -19.45
CA THR A 5 17.74 -18.99 -18.24
C THR A 5 17.65 -17.52 -18.62
N LEU A 6 17.05 -16.69 -17.75
CA LEU A 6 16.89 -15.26 -17.94
C LEU A 6 17.16 -14.53 -16.61
N SER A 7 17.87 -13.40 -16.66
CA SER A 7 18.10 -12.49 -15.53
C SER A 7 17.93 -11.02 -15.98
N GLY A 8 17.58 -10.14 -15.03
CA GLY A 8 17.33 -8.71 -15.29
C GLY A 8 15.88 -8.31 -14.98
N ASP A 9 15.50 -7.10 -15.41
CA ASP A 9 14.15 -6.57 -15.34
C ASP A 9 13.60 -6.27 -16.75
N PHE A 10 12.39 -5.70 -16.80
CA PHE A 10 11.69 -5.34 -18.04
C PHE A 10 11.24 -3.88 -18.02
N PHE A 11 12.11 -2.97 -17.59
CA PHE A 11 11.87 -1.53 -17.63
C PHE A 11 12.86 -0.84 -18.58
N THR A 12 12.48 0.22 -19.29
CA THR A 12 11.14 0.83 -19.36
C THR A 12 10.32 0.21 -20.49
N TYR A 13 9.07 -0.14 -20.22
CA TYR A 13 8.15 -0.69 -21.22
C TYR A 13 7.79 0.34 -22.30
N ALA A 14 7.73 -0.11 -23.55
CA ALA A 14 7.13 0.60 -24.67
C ALA A 14 6.26 -0.38 -25.46
N ASP A 15 5.01 -0.01 -25.74
CA ASP A 15 4.10 -0.84 -26.51
C ASP A 15 4.27 -0.64 -28.02
N ARG A 16 4.72 0.55 -28.44
CA ARG A 16 4.97 0.95 -29.83
C ARG A 16 6.08 1.99 -29.92
N ASP A 17 6.85 1.94 -31.01
CA ASP A 17 7.81 2.97 -31.43
C ASP A 17 8.65 3.53 -30.26
N ASP A 18 8.56 4.83 -30.01
CA ASP A 18 9.23 5.59 -28.94
C ASP A 18 8.29 5.95 -27.77
N ASN A 19 7.12 5.31 -27.67
CA ASN A 19 6.15 5.52 -26.59
C ASN A 19 6.58 4.78 -25.31
N TYR A 20 7.63 5.26 -24.65
CA TYR A 20 8.07 4.71 -23.38
C TYR A 20 7.17 5.12 -22.21
N TRP A 21 6.72 4.15 -21.43
CA TRP A 21 5.83 4.35 -20.29
C TRP A 21 6.62 4.73 -19.03
N SER A 22 7.54 5.69 -19.12
CA SER A 22 8.28 6.22 -17.97
C SER A 22 7.51 7.32 -17.22
N GLY A 23 6.48 7.91 -17.84
CA GLY A 23 5.70 9.01 -17.24
C GLY A 23 5.01 8.64 -15.93
N PHE A 24 4.49 7.40 -15.81
CA PHE A 24 3.80 6.97 -14.59
C PHE A 24 4.74 6.83 -13.38
N TYR A 25 6.06 6.85 -13.59
CA TYR A 25 7.04 6.95 -12.49
C TYR A 25 6.87 8.24 -11.68
N THR A 26 6.33 9.31 -12.29
CA THR A 26 6.17 10.62 -11.63
C THR A 26 4.71 11.06 -11.51
N SER A 27 3.78 10.54 -12.32
CA SER A 27 2.37 10.91 -12.30
C SER A 27 1.77 10.93 -10.89
N ARG A 28 1.10 12.04 -10.55
CA ARG A 28 0.46 12.29 -9.25
C ARG A 28 1.38 12.04 -8.04
N PRO A 29 2.50 12.79 -7.93
CA PRO A 29 3.56 12.51 -6.96
C PRO A 29 3.11 12.66 -5.50
N PHE A 30 2.08 13.48 -5.24
CA PHE A 30 1.47 13.62 -3.91
C PHE A 30 1.03 12.25 -3.35
N TYR A 31 0.29 11.45 -4.12
CA TYR A 31 -0.20 10.16 -3.66
C TYR A 31 0.90 9.09 -3.61
N LYS A 32 1.92 9.18 -4.47
CA LYS A 32 3.14 8.36 -4.34
C LYS A 32 3.89 8.64 -3.03
N ARG A 33 3.91 9.90 -2.56
CA ARG A 33 4.46 10.23 -1.24
C ARG A 33 3.56 9.73 -0.12
N MET A 34 2.24 9.87 -0.27
CA MET A 34 1.26 9.39 0.70
C MET A 34 1.38 7.89 0.96
N ASP A 35 1.57 7.07 -0.09
CA ASP A 35 1.90 5.65 0.02
C ASP A 35 3.06 5.37 0.99
N ARG A 36 4.18 6.08 0.82
CA ARG A 36 5.37 5.92 1.67
C ARG A 36 5.15 6.35 3.12
N VAL A 37 4.25 7.31 3.35
CA VAL A 37 3.86 7.74 4.70
C VAL A 37 2.98 6.67 5.34
N LEU A 38 1.94 6.22 4.64
CA LEU A 38 1.00 5.22 5.13
C LEU A 38 1.68 3.88 5.44
N ILE A 39 2.55 3.38 4.56
CA ILE A 39 3.28 2.12 4.83
C ILE A 39 4.19 2.22 6.06
N SER A 40 4.76 3.40 6.33
CA SER A 40 5.55 3.63 7.54
C SER A 40 4.66 3.58 8.78
N TYR A 41 3.47 4.19 8.75
CA TYR A 41 2.53 4.14 9.87
C TYR A 41 1.98 2.74 10.11
N LEU A 42 1.57 2.03 9.06
CA LEU A 42 1.13 0.64 9.15
C LEU A 42 2.19 -0.25 9.81
N ARG A 43 3.45 -0.11 9.39
CA ARG A 43 4.56 -0.87 9.98
C ARG A 43 4.74 -0.54 11.46
N SER A 44 4.69 0.74 11.84
CA SER A 44 4.79 1.16 13.23
C SER A 44 3.62 0.65 14.07
N ALA A 45 2.39 0.75 13.57
CA ALA A 45 1.19 0.27 14.24
C ALA A 45 1.24 -1.25 14.49
N GLU A 46 1.66 -2.03 13.50
CA GLU A 46 1.85 -3.48 13.65
C GLU A 46 2.89 -3.84 14.72
N LEU A 47 4.02 -3.13 14.75
CA LEU A 47 5.06 -3.37 15.77
C LEU A 47 4.56 -3.03 17.18
N LEU A 48 3.82 -1.92 17.33
CA LEU A 48 3.23 -1.54 18.61
C LEU A 48 2.19 -2.55 19.07
N LEU A 49 1.31 -3.00 18.17
CA LEU A 49 0.33 -4.04 18.46
C LEU A 49 1.02 -5.35 18.88
N TRP A 50 2.08 -5.74 18.18
CA TRP A 50 2.86 -6.93 18.54
C TRP A 50 3.49 -6.80 19.92
N GLU A 51 4.03 -5.63 20.27
CA GLU A 51 4.61 -5.39 21.59
C GLU A 51 3.56 -5.45 22.71
N ILE A 52 2.35 -4.93 22.47
CA ILE A 52 1.21 -5.04 23.39
C ILE A 52 0.82 -6.51 23.59
N LEU A 53 0.73 -7.28 22.50
CA LEU A 53 0.38 -8.71 22.53
C LEU A 53 1.46 -9.53 23.25
N ARG A 54 2.74 -9.20 23.06
CA ARG A 54 3.87 -9.87 23.72
C ARG A 54 3.90 -9.62 25.22
N LYS A 55 3.62 -8.39 25.65
CA LYS A 55 3.63 -8.00 27.07
C LYS A 55 2.41 -8.50 27.84
N ASN A 56 1.29 -8.73 27.18
CA ASN A 56 0.05 -9.12 27.83
C ASN A 56 -0.17 -10.64 27.89
N LYS A 57 0.07 -11.20 29.09
CA LYS A 57 -0.67 -12.38 29.57
C LYS A 57 -2.10 -12.02 30.01
N TYR A 58 -2.40 -10.76 30.31
CA TYR A 58 -3.73 -10.26 30.69
C TYR A 58 -3.82 -8.76 30.39
N VAL A 59 -4.40 -8.37 29.24
CA VAL A 59 -4.79 -6.98 29.03
C VAL A 59 -5.97 -6.71 29.99
N GLU A 60 -5.75 -6.00 31.09
CA GLU A 60 -6.84 -5.44 31.92
C GLU A 60 -7.50 -4.23 31.24
N GLY A 61 -7.80 -4.36 29.95
CA GLY A 61 -8.63 -3.47 29.17
C GLY A 61 -9.78 -4.27 28.59
N PRO A 62 -10.94 -3.66 28.28
CA PRO A 62 -12.03 -4.42 27.72
C PRO A 62 -11.55 -5.10 26.43
N ILE A 63 -11.63 -6.43 26.37
CA ILE A 63 -11.20 -7.31 25.26
C ILE A 63 -11.59 -6.73 23.88
N LYS A 64 -12.75 -6.04 23.85
CA LYS A 64 -13.27 -5.27 22.71
C LYS A 64 -12.27 -4.29 22.09
N THR A 65 -11.36 -3.70 22.87
CA THR A 65 -10.37 -2.72 22.37
C THR A 65 -9.31 -3.38 21.51
N LEU A 66 -8.87 -4.60 21.87
CA LEU A 66 -7.83 -5.29 21.11
C LEU A 66 -8.37 -5.88 19.80
N GLU A 67 -9.60 -6.39 19.83
CA GLU A 67 -10.31 -6.83 18.62
C GLU A 67 -10.55 -5.66 17.68
N TYR A 68 -11.06 -4.53 18.20
CA TYR A 68 -11.21 -3.28 17.45
C TYR A 68 -9.89 -2.83 16.79
N LEU A 69 -8.79 -2.76 17.53
CA LEU A 69 -7.49 -2.37 16.95
C LEU A 69 -6.99 -3.33 15.85
N LYS A 70 -7.32 -4.62 15.94
CA LYS A 70 -6.98 -5.59 14.89
C LYS A 70 -7.81 -5.38 13.63
N GLU A 71 -9.10 -5.05 13.80
CA GLU A 71 -10.03 -4.75 12.71
C GLU A 71 -9.61 -3.47 11.98
N GLU A 72 -9.36 -2.37 12.71
CA GLU A 72 -8.86 -1.11 12.14
C GLU A 72 -7.55 -1.32 11.36
N LEU A 73 -6.60 -2.07 11.92
CA LEU A 73 -5.34 -2.37 11.25
C LEU A 73 -5.53 -3.26 10.00
N TYR A 74 -6.55 -4.12 10.00
CA TYR A 74 -6.92 -4.92 8.83
C TYR A 74 -7.52 -4.05 7.71
N GLU A 75 -8.42 -3.12 8.05
CA GLU A 75 -8.97 -2.17 7.08
C GLU A 75 -7.88 -1.27 6.50
N ALA A 76 -7.02 -0.69 7.35
CA ALA A 76 -5.92 0.16 6.92
C ALA A 76 -4.95 -0.57 5.96
N ARG A 77 -4.61 -1.84 6.24
CA ARG A 77 -3.85 -2.68 5.32
C ARG A 77 -4.57 -2.91 3.99
N THR A 78 -5.88 -3.09 4.04
CA THR A 78 -6.69 -3.34 2.84
C THR A 78 -6.73 -2.11 1.95
N HIS A 79 -6.90 -0.93 2.53
CA HIS A 79 -6.83 0.34 1.81
C HIS A 79 -5.46 0.59 1.17
N HIS A 80 -4.38 0.39 1.92
CA HIS A 80 -3.02 0.50 1.37
C HIS A 80 -2.75 -0.51 0.26
N SER A 81 -3.20 -1.77 0.44
CA SER A 81 -3.04 -2.84 -0.56
C SER A 81 -3.82 -2.54 -1.84
N LEU A 82 -5.03 -1.99 -1.72
CA LEU A 82 -5.83 -1.56 -2.86
C LEU A 82 -5.12 -0.44 -3.65
N PHE A 83 -4.43 0.49 -2.96
CA PHE A 83 -3.65 1.53 -3.64
C PHE A 83 -2.46 0.98 -4.44
N GLN A 84 -1.93 -0.20 -4.11
CA GLN A 84 -0.88 -0.87 -4.90
C GLN A 84 -1.36 -1.37 -6.26
N HIS A 85 -2.66 -1.27 -6.56
CA HIS A 85 -3.19 -1.49 -7.90
C HIS A 85 -2.39 -0.70 -8.94
N HIS A 86 -2.19 -1.28 -10.13
CA HIS A 86 -1.38 -0.69 -11.18
C HIS A 86 -1.99 0.56 -11.83
N ASP A 87 -3.19 0.99 -11.44
CA ASP A 87 -3.73 2.33 -11.71
C ASP A 87 -3.84 3.24 -10.47
N GLY A 88 -3.55 2.71 -9.28
CA GLY A 88 -3.49 3.45 -8.02
C GLY A 88 -2.16 4.15 -7.86
N ILE A 89 -1.13 3.42 -7.38
CA ILE A 89 0.21 3.96 -7.11
C ILE A 89 0.88 4.56 -8.35
N THR A 90 0.55 4.08 -9.54
CA THR A 90 1.05 4.60 -10.82
C THR A 90 0.48 5.97 -11.17
N GLY A 91 -0.68 6.34 -10.63
CA GLY A 91 -1.34 7.61 -10.87
C GLY A 91 -2.01 7.71 -12.25
N THR A 92 -2.37 6.58 -12.87
CA THR A 92 -3.01 6.51 -14.19
C THR A 92 -4.53 6.47 -14.15
N ALA A 93 -5.14 6.38 -12.96
CA ALA A 93 -6.59 6.44 -12.81
C ALA A 93 -7.18 7.86 -13.04
N LYS A 94 -8.49 7.91 -13.29
CA LYS A 94 -9.29 9.16 -13.40
C LYS A 94 -9.33 9.89 -12.07
N ASP A 95 -9.57 11.21 -12.10
CA ASP A 95 -9.51 12.07 -10.90
C ASP A 95 -10.42 11.60 -9.76
N HIS A 96 -11.66 11.21 -10.02
CA HIS A 96 -12.57 10.73 -8.98
C HIS A 96 -12.10 9.40 -8.35
N VAL A 97 -11.45 8.53 -9.12
CA VAL A 97 -10.90 7.26 -8.61
C VAL A 97 -9.68 7.53 -7.73
N VAL A 98 -8.86 8.50 -8.12
CA VAL A 98 -7.72 8.95 -7.33
C VAL A 98 -8.17 9.59 -6.01
N GLN A 99 -9.26 10.36 -6.03
CA GLN A 99 -9.88 10.88 -4.81
C GLN A 99 -10.41 9.77 -3.91
N ASP A 100 -11.02 8.71 -4.48
CA ASP A 100 -11.44 7.53 -3.69
C ASP A 100 -10.24 6.82 -3.05
N TYR A 101 -9.15 6.61 -3.78
CA TYR A 101 -7.90 6.09 -3.19
C TYR A 101 -7.37 6.99 -2.08
N ALA A 102 -7.39 8.31 -2.28
CA ALA A 102 -6.93 9.28 -1.29
C ALA A 102 -7.74 9.19 0.00
N ASN A 103 -9.07 9.14 -0.11
CA ASN A 103 -9.96 9.03 1.04
C ASN A 103 -9.68 7.74 1.81
N LYS A 104 -9.57 6.59 1.11
CA LYS A 104 -9.22 5.32 1.74
C LYS A 104 -7.87 5.34 2.45
N MET A 105 -6.87 6.02 1.88
CA MET A 105 -5.57 6.16 2.53
C MET A 105 -5.56 7.18 3.68
N ILE A 106 -6.52 8.11 3.75
CA ILE A 106 -6.71 9.03 4.88
C ILE A 106 -7.43 8.32 6.02
N ASP A 107 -8.40 7.47 5.68
CA ASP A 107 -9.17 6.67 6.65
C ASP A 107 -8.33 5.52 7.25
N ALA A 108 -7.22 5.15 6.59
CA ALA A 108 -6.28 4.10 7.01
C ALA A 108 -5.21 4.58 8.01
#